data_AF-A0A1X7AHD7-F1
#
_entry.id   AF-A0A1X7AHD7-F1
#
_cell.length_a   1.000
_cell.length_b   1.000
_cell.length_c   1.000
_cell.angle_alpha   90.00
_cell.angle_beta   90.00
_cell.angle_gamma   90.00
#
_symmetry.space_group_name_H-M   'P 1'
#
loop_
_entity.id
_entity.type
_entity.pdbx_description
1 polymer ?
#
loop_
_entity_poly.entity_id
_entity_poly.type
_entity_poly.pdbx_seq_one_letter_code
_entity_poly.pdbx_strand_id
1 'polypeptide(L)'
;MMRLINKSWRDFSLNQTMLFQRLFQEIWQQSRNTLLLLWLFASLGHAAIQTESAEWQDLYRQMHLALLWQQHSDESTALSLQTFNMATDILARESRLAKAEQKKPVLVVDIDDTLINSTAYFAGFLGTNDLLTHERDLLWWSAQPPIPKPGALDFLKQADAMGVDIHYLTARSLDPSVHPATLSMLKQAQFPQTSVDHLHISLSMQKFDYIQQWRDQPPYKLVLTLGDKVSDLGLVHGIQADQQKQFLEQYPNLPGQNALLHTNVVYGRWECITHGNCTGDATDEMQKRHDRFHKLADPFLTRPDHFQPSINGIAGEELGQLLLWNAHAAEYPFITRQVYNRASQYWLNKPEPNTAVIIDIDGTVLVDLEYYAHVFLNDHSHQPLELFHYLATLQLPPRQVPGAKAYLDTVQFAGGEIFYVTNRRAVAADGRNMRIYLLQALARAGYPMPAENHLLMLEDHNPELNLEKARRFQAIEQGTVTGTPVKVVQWIGDSLEDLGLTPEDLAHNNDAPATGKQAELGRSRFLLPYGLYMARWYPRLMKRWYGENWKDVPVEQRTKDRVERIEKWRPAA
;
A
#
# COMPACT_ATOMS: atom_id res chain seq x y z
N MET A 1 -102.36 -33.95 25.31
CA MET A 1 -101.50 -32.75 25.36
C MET A 1 -100.13 -33.14 25.91
N MET A 2 -99.41 -34.00 25.18
CA MET A 2 -98.14 -34.61 25.62
C MET A 2 -97.34 -35.09 24.39
N ARG A 3 -97.14 -34.18 23.42
CA ARG A 3 -96.34 -34.38 22.19
C ARG A 3 -95.62 -33.11 21.71
N LEU A 4 -95.23 -32.21 22.64
CA LEU A 4 -94.52 -30.97 22.32
C LEU A 4 -93.31 -30.66 23.23
N ILE A 5 -92.71 -31.68 23.86
CA ILE A 5 -91.44 -31.54 24.62
C ILE A 5 -90.47 -32.65 24.21
N ASN A 6 -90.29 -32.88 22.90
CA ASN A 6 -89.24 -33.78 22.41
C ASN A 6 -88.61 -33.29 21.09
N LYS A 7 -88.57 -31.95 20.90
CA LYS A 7 -87.99 -31.33 19.72
C LYS A 7 -86.95 -30.22 20.00
N SER A 8 -86.69 -29.86 21.27
CA SER A 8 -85.69 -28.82 21.61
C SER A 8 -84.39 -29.33 22.26
N TRP A 9 -84.23 -30.64 22.48
CA TRP A 9 -83.00 -31.21 23.06
C TRP A 9 -82.13 -32.01 22.07
N ARG A 10 -82.64 -32.30 20.85
CA ARG A 10 -81.83 -32.91 19.78
C ARG A 10 -81.04 -31.89 18.95
N ASP A 11 -81.55 -30.67 18.79
CA ASP A 11 -80.85 -29.61 18.05
C ASP A 11 -79.81 -28.85 18.92
N PHE A 12 -79.84 -29.02 20.24
CA PHE A 12 -78.90 -28.37 21.16
C PHE A 12 -77.59 -29.17 21.34
N SER A 13 -77.60 -30.50 21.19
CA SER A 13 -76.38 -31.32 21.31
C SER A 13 -75.57 -31.40 20.01
N LEU A 14 -76.21 -31.32 18.83
CA LEU A 14 -75.53 -31.36 17.54
C LEU A 14 -74.75 -30.06 17.24
N ASN A 15 -75.31 -28.89 17.59
CA ASN A 15 -74.64 -27.61 17.36
C ASN A 15 -73.44 -27.37 18.29
N GLN A 16 -73.51 -27.81 19.55
CA GLN A 16 -72.37 -27.74 20.48
C GLN A 16 -71.24 -28.70 20.06
N THR A 17 -71.58 -29.90 19.56
CA THR A 17 -70.59 -30.87 19.09
C THR A 17 -69.91 -30.42 17.79
N MET A 18 -70.67 -29.83 16.85
CA MET A 18 -70.09 -29.22 15.63
C MET A 18 -69.25 -27.97 15.94
N LEU A 19 -69.65 -27.13 16.91
CA LEU A 19 -68.82 -26.01 17.34
C LEU A 19 -67.53 -26.51 17.99
N PHE A 20 -67.59 -27.51 18.87
CA PHE A 20 -66.39 -28.10 19.49
C PHE A 20 -65.48 -28.77 18.46
N GLN A 21 -66.02 -29.48 17.48
CA GLN A 21 -65.22 -30.07 16.40
C GLN A 21 -64.58 -29.01 15.52
N ARG A 22 -65.27 -27.90 15.20
CA ARG A 22 -64.69 -26.78 14.46
C ARG A 22 -63.63 -26.04 15.27
N LEU A 23 -63.90 -25.74 16.54
CA LEU A 23 -62.93 -25.07 17.42
C LEU A 23 -61.70 -25.96 17.64
N PHE A 24 -61.88 -27.27 17.80
CA PHE A 24 -60.77 -28.21 17.94
C PHE A 24 -59.99 -28.38 16.64
N GLN A 25 -60.64 -28.38 15.47
CA GLN A 25 -59.95 -28.37 14.18
C GLN A 25 -59.20 -27.06 13.94
N GLU A 26 -59.77 -25.91 14.27
CA GLU A 26 -59.10 -24.61 14.14
C GLU A 26 -57.92 -24.49 15.10
N ILE A 27 -58.06 -24.92 16.36
CA ILE A 27 -56.96 -24.95 17.35
C ILE A 27 -55.89 -25.97 16.92
N TRP A 28 -56.27 -27.15 16.42
CA TRP A 28 -55.34 -28.17 15.90
C TRP A 28 -54.61 -27.68 14.64
N GLN A 29 -55.28 -26.93 13.77
CA GLN A 29 -54.72 -26.39 12.54
C GLN A 29 -53.83 -25.18 12.82
N GLN A 30 -54.20 -24.30 13.77
CA GLN A 30 -53.31 -23.24 14.27
C GLN A 30 -52.09 -23.84 14.96
N SER A 31 -52.25 -24.80 15.87
CA SER A 31 -51.11 -25.44 16.55
C SER A 31 -50.21 -26.27 15.60
N ARG A 32 -50.77 -26.91 14.56
CA ARG A 32 -49.98 -27.49 13.45
C ARG A 32 -49.21 -26.42 12.67
N ASN A 33 -49.82 -25.28 12.37
CA ASN A 33 -49.17 -24.20 11.64
C ASN A 33 -48.07 -23.54 12.49
N THR A 34 -48.28 -23.37 13.79
CA THR A 34 -47.28 -22.84 14.73
C THR A 34 -46.13 -23.83 14.95
N LEU A 35 -46.41 -25.14 15.03
CA LEU A 35 -45.38 -26.19 15.10
C LEU A 35 -44.62 -26.33 13.78
N LEU A 36 -45.29 -26.23 12.63
CA LEU A 36 -44.65 -26.20 11.31
C LEU A 36 -43.79 -24.95 11.12
N LEU A 37 -44.23 -23.78 11.62
CA LEU A 37 -43.43 -22.57 11.63
C LEU A 37 -42.23 -22.71 12.57
N LEU A 38 -42.40 -23.24 13.78
CA LEU A 38 -41.27 -23.53 14.69
C LEU A 38 -40.31 -24.56 14.11
N TRP A 39 -40.79 -25.55 13.34
CA TRP A 39 -39.95 -26.53 12.65
C TRP A 39 -39.29 -25.96 11.39
N LEU A 40 -39.93 -25.02 10.70
CA LEU A 40 -39.34 -24.21 9.61
C LEU A 40 -38.29 -23.24 10.15
N PHE A 41 -38.52 -22.59 11.30
CA PHE A 41 -37.52 -21.75 11.97
C PHE A 41 -36.39 -22.59 12.59
N ALA A 42 -36.67 -23.80 13.10
CA ALA A 42 -35.64 -24.71 13.59
C ALA A 42 -34.82 -25.36 12.45
N SER A 43 -35.41 -25.58 11.27
CA SER A 43 -34.69 -26.07 10.08
C SER A 43 -33.98 -24.95 9.32
N LEU A 44 -34.49 -23.72 9.33
CA LEU A 44 -33.77 -22.51 8.89
C LEU A 44 -32.62 -22.13 9.84
N GLY A 45 -32.72 -22.48 11.13
CA GLY A 45 -31.63 -22.32 12.10
C GLY A 45 -30.54 -23.42 12.05
N HIS A 46 -30.76 -24.49 11.30
CA HIS A 46 -29.81 -25.61 11.12
C HIS A 46 -29.22 -25.73 9.71
N ALA A 47 -29.60 -24.86 8.78
CA ALA A 47 -28.60 -24.38 7.83
C ALA A 47 -27.62 -23.53 8.64
N ALA A 48 -26.78 -24.21 9.45
CA ALA A 48 -25.52 -23.63 9.85
C ALA A 48 -24.94 -23.08 8.56
N ILE A 49 -24.69 -21.76 8.54
CA ILE A 49 -23.78 -21.19 7.58
C ILE A 49 -22.50 -22.00 7.79
N GLN A 50 -22.32 -23.06 7.00
CA GLN A 50 -21.01 -23.60 6.76
C GLN A 50 -20.32 -22.45 6.04
N THR A 51 -19.64 -21.59 6.82
CA THR A 51 -18.58 -20.78 6.26
C THR A 51 -17.67 -21.78 5.57
N GLU A 52 -17.71 -21.78 4.24
CA GLU A 52 -16.85 -22.62 3.42
C GLU A 52 -15.41 -22.37 3.90
N SER A 53 -14.71 -23.43 4.30
CA SER A 53 -13.34 -23.28 4.78
C SER A 53 -12.50 -22.75 3.62
N ALA A 54 -11.90 -21.58 3.79
CA ALA A 54 -11.03 -20.99 2.80
C ALA A 54 -9.77 -21.84 2.64
N GLU A 55 -9.32 -21.97 1.39
CA GLU A 55 -8.07 -22.63 1.03
C GLU A 55 -6.94 -21.61 0.89
N TRP A 56 -5.68 -22.07 0.88
CA TRP A 56 -4.51 -21.20 0.76
C TRP A 56 -4.50 -20.38 -0.53
N GLN A 57 -4.96 -20.96 -1.64
CA GLN A 57 -5.12 -20.24 -2.91
C GLN A 57 -6.03 -19.01 -2.81
N ASP A 58 -7.06 -19.05 -1.97
CA ASP A 58 -8.01 -17.94 -1.79
C ASP A 58 -7.37 -16.80 -1.01
N LEU A 59 -6.57 -17.15 0.01
CA LEU A 59 -5.77 -16.19 0.75
C LEU A 59 -4.68 -15.55 -0.13
N TYR A 60 -3.99 -16.34 -0.95
CA TYR A 60 -2.95 -15.84 -1.87
C TYR A 60 -3.52 -14.94 -2.97
N ARG A 61 -4.79 -15.11 -3.36
CA ARG A 61 -5.47 -14.22 -4.31
C ARG A 61 -5.43 -12.76 -3.88
N GLN A 62 -5.44 -12.50 -2.58
CA GLN A 62 -5.37 -11.14 -2.03
C GLN A 62 -4.03 -10.43 -2.30
N MET A 63 -2.99 -11.18 -2.71
CA MET A 63 -1.68 -10.64 -3.10
C MET A 63 -1.62 -10.20 -4.57
N HIS A 64 -2.62 -10.54 -5.39
CA HIS A 64 -2.60 -10.30 -6.84
C HIS A 64 -2.28 -8.86 -7.19
N LEU A 65 -2.99 -7.89 -6.59
CA LEU A 65 -2.80 -6.49 -6.95
C LEU A 65 -1.48 -5.93 -6.42
N ALA A 66 -1.03 -6.36 -5.24
CA ALA A 66 0.26 -5.97 -4.68
C ALA A 66 1.42 -6.45 -5.58
N LEU A 67 1.36 -7.71 -6.02
CA LEU A 67 2.32 -8.28 -6.97
C LEU A 67 2.29 -7.52 -8.30
N LEU A 68 1.10 -7.29 -8.86
CA LEU A 68 0.93 -6.55 -10.11
C LEU A 68 1.52 -5.14 -10.03
N TRP A 69 1.22 -4.40 -8.96
CA TRP A 69 1.75 -3.05 -8.74
C TRP A 69 3.26 -3.08 -8.60
N GLN A 70 3.82 -3.95 -7.75
CA GLN A 70 5.26 -3.99 -7.49
C GLN A 70 6.07 -4.50 -8.68
N GLN A 71 5.55 -5.45 -9.47
CA GLN A 71 6.26 -6.01 -10.63
C GLN A 71 6.13 -5.15 -11.90
N HIS A 72 4.99 -4.49 -12.13
CA HIS A 72 4.69 -3.92 -13.44
C HIS A 72 4.34 -2.43 -13.45
N SER A 73 4.14 -1.78 -12.29
CA SER A 73 3.91 -0.34 -12.27
C SER A 73 5.18 0.47 -12.51
N ASP A 74 5.00 1.60 -13.19
CA ASP A 74 6.08 2.56 -13.38
C ASP A 74 6.42 3.27 -12.04
N GLU A 75 5.43 3.42 -11.15
CA GLU A 75 5.61 3.93 -9.79
C GLU A 75 6.59 3.09 -8.98
N SER A 76 6.50 1.75 -9.03
CA SER A 76 7.45 0.88 -8.32
C SER A 76 8.88 1.06 -8.83
N THR A 77 9.04 1.24 -10.15
CA THR A 77 10.33 1.57 -10.77
C THR A 77 10.85 2.92 -10.28
N ALA A 78 10.02 3.96 -10.31
CA ALA A 78 10.39 5.30 -9.84
C ALA A 78 10.74 5.32 -8.33
N LEU A 79 10.01 4.57 -7.49
CA LEU A 79 10.32 4.44 -6.06
C LEU A 79 11.68 3.76 -5.82
N SER A 80 12.03 2.75 -6.61
CA SER A 80 13.34 2.11 -6.55
C SER A 80 14.46 3.11 -6.86
N LEU A 81 14.33 3.83 -7.98
CA LEU A 81 15.30 4.84 -8.42
C LEU A 81 15.42 5.98 -7.41
N GLN A 82 14.29 6.47 -6.89
CA GLN A 82 14.24 7.47 -5.84
C GLN A 82 15.02 7.03 -4.60
N THR A 83 14.81 5.80 -4.13
CA THR A 83 15.47 5.28 -2.93
C THR A 83 16.98 5.23 -3.13
N PHE A 84 17.47 4.76 -4.28
CA PHE A 84 18.90 4.74 -4.58
C PHE A 84 19.51 6.12 -4.84
N ASN A 85 18.78 7.06 -5.44
CA ASN A 85 19.23 8.44 -5.56
C ASN A 85 19.42 9.09 -4.17
N MET A 86 18.43 8.91 -3.27
CA MET A 86 18.54 9.38 -1.89
C MET A 86 19.71 8.70 -1.16
N ALA A 87 19.87 7.39 -1.33
CA ALA A 87 20.96 6.61 -0.75
C ALA A 87 22.33 7.12 -1.21
N THR A 88 22.49 7.41 -2.50
CA THR A 88 23.72 7.96 -3.09
C THR A 88 24.08 9.31 -2.47
N ASP A 89 23.11 10.22 -2.33
CA ASP A 89 23.34 11.54 -1.73
C ASP A 89 23.74 11.45 -0.25
N ILE A 90 23.07 10.57 0.50
CA ILE A 90 23.39 10.30 1.90
C ILE A 90 24.79 9.71 2.01
N LEU A 91 25.10 8.70 1.20
CA LEU A 91 26.38 8.02 1.22
C LEU A 91 27.54 8.96 0.90
N ALA A 92 27.39 9.84 -0.09
CA ALA A 92 28.40 10.85 -0.44
C ALA A 92 28.64 11.85 0.70
N ARG A 93 27.59 12.26 1.41
CA ARG A 93 27.71 13.15 2.58
C ARG A 93 28.37 12.44 3.76
N GLU A 94 27.82 11.32 4.19
CA GLU A 94 28.25 10.60 5.39
C GLU A 94 29.65 9.99 5.24
N SER A 95 30.01 9.51 4.03
CA SER A 95 31.35 9.00 3.76
C SER A 95 32.42 10.09 3.85
N ARG A 96 32.10 11.33 3.46
CA ARG A 96 33.01 12.47 3.63
C ARG A 96 33.25 12.76 5.10
N LEU A 97 32.20 12.72 5.92
CA LEU A 97 32.29 12.90 7.37
C LEU A 97 33.09 11.77 8.03
N ALA A 98 32.85 10.52 7.65
CA ALA A 98 33.61 9.35 8.12
C ALA A 98 35.11 9.51 7.85
N LYS A 99 35.47 9.90 6.62
CA LYS A 99 36.88 10.14 6.22
C LYS A 99 37.52 11.29 7.00
N ALA A 100 36.77 12.37 7.27
CA ALA A 100 37.25 13.47 8.11
C ALA A 100 37.52 13.02 9.56
N GLU A 101 36.76 12.04 10.05
CA GLU A 101 36.96 11.38 11.35
C GLU A 101 38.02 10.26 11.31
N GLN A 102 38.70 10.04 10.18
CA GLN A 102 39.65 8.94 9.96
C GLN A 102 39.04 7.55 10.17
N LYS A 103 37.74 7.41 9.93
CA LYS A 103 37.00 6.14 9.98
C LYS A 103 36.73 5.61 8.57
N LYS A 104 36.71 4.28 8.41
CA LYS A 104 36.28 3.60 7.18
C LYS A 104 34.75 3.64 7.08
N PRO A 105 34.16 4.22 6.02
CA PRO A 105 32.71 4.24 5.85
C PRO A 105 32.18 2.83 5.51
N VAL A 106 31.09 2.44 6.16
CA VAL A 106 30.44 1.13 6.02
C VAL A 106 28.98 1.29 5.58
N LEU A 107 28.59 0.55 4.55
CA LEU A 107 27.21 0.36 4.12
C LEU A 107 26.77 -1.06 4.50
N VAL A 108 25.65 -1.19 5.21
CA VAL A 108 24.99 -2.49 5.40
C VAL A 108 23.69 -2.50 4.59
N VAL A 109 23.52 -3.50 3.74
CA VAL A 109 22.39 -3.55 2.80
C VAL A 109 21.78 -4.95 2.76
N ASP A 110 20.45 -5.02 2.86
CA ASP A 110 19.70 -6.26 2.63
C ASP A 110 19.67 -6.66 1.15
N ILE A 111 19.34 -7.92 0.85
CA ILE A 111 19.37 -8.46 -0.52
C ILE A 111 17.97 -8.56 -1.13
N ASP A 112 17.07 -9.29 -0.49
CA ASP A 112 15.82 -9.73 -1.09
C ASP A 112 14.76 -8.61 -1.05
N ASP A 113 14.34 -8.15 -2.23
CA ASP A 113 13.48 -6.97 -2.47
C ASP A 113 14.05 -5.62 -2.03
N THR A 114 15.30 -5.61 -1.60
CA THR A 114 16.15 -4.41 -1.47
C THR A 114 17.04 -4.22 -2.69
N LEU A 115 17.85 -5.22 -3.05
CA LEU A 115 18.76 -5.19 -4.20
C LEU A 115 18.28 -6.07 -5.35
N ILE A 116 17.72 -7.23 -5.04
CA ILE A 116 17.29 -8.25 -6.01
C ILE A 116 15.79 -8.47 -5.88
N ASN A 117 15.06 -8.45 -6.99
CA ASN A 117 13.62 -8.69 -6.97
C ASN A 117 13.33 -10.16 -6.57
N SER A 118 12.51 -10.35 -5.52
CA SER A 118 12.10 -11.69 -5.08
C SER A 118 10.60 -11.93 -5.12
N THR A 119 9.83 -10.98 -5.65
CA THR A 119 8.36 -11.10 -5.75
C THR A 119 7.90 -12.32 -6.56
N ALA A 120 8.72 -12.82 -7.50
CA ALA A 120 8.40 -14.02 -8.28
C ALA A 120 8.21 -15.28 -7.41
N TYR A 121 8.92 -15.37 -6.27
CA TYR A 121 8.74 -16.42 -5.28
C TYR A 121 7.28 -16.48 -4.79
N PHE A 122 6.75 -15.31 -4.41
CA PHE A 122 5.40 -15.15 -3.88
C PHE A 122 4.32 -15.31 -4.96
N ALA A 123 4.59 -14.79 -6.16
CA ALA A 123 3.74 -15.01 -7.32
C ALA A 123 3.57 -16.51 -7.67
N GLY A 124 4.57 -17.33 -7.35
CA GLY A 124 4.52 -18.79 -7.52
C GLY A 124 3.46 -19.49 -6.67
N PHE A 125 2.89 -18.84 -5.65
CA PHE A 125 1.79 -19.41 -4.85
C PHE A 125 0.41 -19.16 -5.47
N LEU A 126 0.29 -18.19 -6.39
CA LEU A 126 -1.01 -17.79 -6.95
C LEU A 126 -1.67 -18.92 -7.73
N GLY A 127 -2.85 -19.34 -7.27
CA GLY A 127 -3.63 -20.44 -7.82
C GLY A 127 -3.16 -21.83 -7.36
N THR A 128 -2.42 -21.90 -6.25
CA THR A 128 -1.95 -23.14 -5.63
C THR A 128 -2.32 -23.18 -4.15
N ASN A 129 -2.37 -24.38 -3.57
CA ASN A 129 -2.44 -24.56 -2.12
C ASN A 129 -1.07 -24.88 -1.50
N ASP A 130 0.01 -24.55 -2.21
CA ASP A 130 1.36 -24.76 -1.72
C ASP A 130 1.60 -23.92 -0.46
N LEU A 131 2.30 -24.51 0.50
CA LEU A 131 2.70 -23.83 1.72
C LEU A 131 4.11 -23.25 1.57
N LEU A 132 4.39 -22.20 2.34
CA LEU A 132 5.76 -21.75 2.56
C LEU A 132 6.48 -22.83 3.37
N THR A 133 7.45 -23.50 2.74
CA THR A 133 8.25 -24.53 3.38
C THR A 133 9.73 -24.20 3.26
N HIS A 134 10.52 -24.69 4.22
CA HIS A 134 11.96 -24.52 4.18
C HIS A 134 12.59 -25.09 2.90
N GLU A 135 12.10 -26.23 2.42
CA GLU A 135 12.55 -26.84 1.15
C GLU A 135 12.30 -25.93 -0.04
N ARG A 136 11.11 -25.32 -0.12
CA ARG A 136 10.77 -24.36 -1.17
C ARG A 136 11.67 -23.13 -1.13
N ASP A 137 11.98 -22.61 0.07
CA ASP A 137 12.93 -21.51 0.24
C ASP A 137 14.34 -21.85 -0.25
N LEU A 138 14.84 -23.07 0.06
CA LEU A 138 16.14 -23.54 -0.40
C LEU A 138 16.20 -23.65 -1.92
N LEU A 139 15.15 -24.21 -2.55
CA LEU A 139 15.03 -24.29 -4.01
C LEU A 139 15.00 -22.90 -4.65
N TRP A 140 14.28 -21.95 -4.06
CA TRP A 140 14.25 -20.57 -4.52
C TRP A 140 15.64 -19.93 -4.46
N TRP A 141 16.32 -19.95 -3.30
CA TRP A 141 17.63 -19.31 -3.18
C TRP A 141 18.70 -19.97 -4.06
N SER A 142 18.58 -21.27 -4.32
CA SER A 142 19.44 -21.99 -5.27
C SER A 142 19.22 -21.54 -6.72
N ALA A 143 18.00 -21.14 -7.09
CA ALA A 143 17.60 -20.87 -8.48
C ALA A 143 17.21 -19.41 -8.75
N GLN A 144 17.39 -18.52 -7.77
CA GLN A 144 16.91 -17.15 -7.82
C GLN A 144 17.58 -16.38 -8.97
N PRO A 145 16.78 -15.76 -9.85
CA PRO A 145 17.32 -14.93 -10.92
C PRO A 145 18.11 -13.74 -10.37
N PRO A 146 19.32 -13.46 -10.90
CA PRO A 146 20.14 -12.33 -10.47
C PRO A 146 19.66 -11.03 -11.12
N ILE A 147 18.40 -10.64 -10.91
CA ILE A 147 17.79 -9.45 -11.52
C ILE A 147 17.85 -8.29 -10.53
N PRO A 148 18.72 -7.28 -10.74
CA PRO A 148 18.80 -6.12 -9.87
C PRO A 148 17.54 -5.27 -9.96
N LYS A 149 17.12 -4.70 -8.83
CA LYS A 149 16.11 -3.64 -8.83
C LYS A 149 16.63 -2.40 -9.56
N PRO A 150 15.75 -1.60 -10.19
CA PRO A 150 16.14 -0.37 -10.88
C PRO A 150 17.02 0.52 -10.00
N GLY A 151 18.24 0.81 -10.46
CA GLY A 151 19.24 1.67 -9.77
C GLY A 151 20.16 0.96 -8.77
N ALA A 152 19.94 -0.32 -8.45
CA ALA A 152 20.72 -1.02 -7.41
C ALA A 152 22.19 -1.22 -7.78
N LEU A 153 22.45 -1.65 -9.02
CA LEU A 153 23.81 -1.95 -9.49
C LEU A 153 24.65 -0.66 -9.61
N ASP A 154 24.09 0.39 -10.20
CA ASP A 154 24.72 1.71 -10.27
C ASP A 154 25.04 2.27 -8.87
N PHE A 155 24.07 2.26 -7.94
CA PHE A 155 24.29 2.69 -6.56
C PHE A 155 25.46 1.96 -5.88
N LEU A 156 25.51 0.63 -5.97
CA LEU A 156 26.57 -0.14 -5.33
C LEU A 156 27.93 0.09 -5.99
N LYS A 157 27.98 0.24 -7.33
CA LYS A 157 29.22 0.62 -8.03
C LYS A 157 29.71 2.01 -7.60
N GLN A 158 28.81 2.98 -7.44
CA GLN A 158 29.15 4.29 -6.92
C GLN A 158 29.65 4.22 -5.47
N ALA A 159 29.02 3.41 -4.62
CA ALA A 159 29.47 3.17 -3.25
C ALA A 159 30.89 2.59 -3.19
N ASP A 160 31.17 1.58 -4.02
CA ASP A 160 32.49 0.95 -4.14
C ASP A 160 33.54 1.95 -4.62
N ALA A 161 33.22 2.74 -5.66
CA ALA A 161 34.10 3.80 -6.17
C ALA A 161 34.38 4.89 -5.12
N MET A 162 33.47 5.13 -4.18
CA MET A 162 33.68 6.04 -3.05
C MET A 162 34.57 5.44 -1.94
N GLY A 163 34.94 4.17 -2.04
CA GLY A 163 35.73 3.44 -1.04
C GLY A 163 34.92 3.06 0.21
N VAL A 164 33.62 2.84 0.05
CA VAL A 164 32.73 2.36 1.11
C VAL A 164 32.86 0.85 1.25
N ASP A 165 32.95 0.34 2.48
CA ASP A 165 32.88 -1.10 2.80
C ASP A 165 31.43 -1.58 2.70
N ILE A 166 31.11 -2.42 1.74
CA ILE A 166 29.74 -2.87 1.46
C ILE A 166 29.55 -4.25 2.10
N HIS A 167 28.60 -4.34 3.03
CA HIS A 167 28.21 -5.60 3.67
C HIS A 167 26.78 -5.98 3.27
N TYR A 168 26.64 -7.11 2.58
CA TYR A 168 25.37 -7.71 2.23
C TYR A 168 24.85 -8.51 3.44
N LEU A 169 23.73 -8.09 4.03
CA LEU A 169 23.17 -8.72 5.24
C LEU A 169 21.79 -9.30 4.96
N THR A 170 21.69 -10.62 4.89
CA THR A 170 20.45 -11.32 4.55
C THR A 170 19.92 -12.18 5.70
N ALA A 171 18.60 -12.38 5.73
CA ALA A 171 17.92 -13.29 6.65
C ALA A 171 17.59 -14.66 6.01
N ARG A 172 18.30 -15.04 4.94
CA ARG A 172 18.22 -16.40 4.38
C ARG A 172 18.68 -17.47 5.39
N SER A 173 18.51 -18.74 5.04
CA SER A 173 18.87 -19.87 5.91
C SER A 173 20.38 -20.00 6.15
N LEU A 174 20.73 -20.55 7.32
CA LEU A 174 22.09 -21.00 7.66
C LEU A 174 22.46 -22.36 7.01
N ASP A 175 21.60 -22.90 6.15
CA ASP A 175 21.92 -24.09 5.36
C ASP A 175 23.21 -23.88 4.54
N PRO A 176 24.18 -24.81 4.57
CA PRO A 176 25.47 -24.65 3.91
C PRO A 176 25.40 -24.39 2.40
N SER A 177 24.30 -24.76 1.73
CA SER A 177 24.11 -24.53 0.29
C SER A 177 23.73 -23.07 -0.05
N VAL A 178 23.12 -22.35 0.90
CA VAL A 178 22.53 -21.04 0.66
C VAL A 178 23.58 -19.96 0.51
N HIS A 179 24.59 -19.94 1.38
CA HIS A 179 25.64 -18.92 1.32
C HIS A 179 26.38 -18.93 -0.03
N PRO A 180 26.88 -20.08 -0.55
CA PRO A 180 27.48 -20.14 -1.89
C PRO A 180 26.52 -19.74 -3.02
N ALA A 181 25.25 -20.16 -2.95
CA ALA A 181 24.25 -19.82 -3.96
C ALA A 181 23.98 -18.30 -4.01
N THR A 182 23.78 -17.67 -2.85
CA THR A 182 23.62 -16.22 -2.74
C THR A 182 24.86 -15.49 -3.25
N LEU A 183 26.06 -15.92 -2.87
CA LEU A 183 27.29 -15.29 -3.35
C LEU A 183 27.43 -15.39 -4.88
N SER A 184 27.08 -16.53 -5.47
CA SER A 184 27.05 -16.72 -6.92
C SER A 184 26.05 -15.78 -7.59
N MET A 185 24.83 -15.67 -7.05
CA MET A 185 23.78 -14.79 -7.56
C MET A 185 24.21 -13.31 -7.50
N LEU A 186 24.83 -12.84 -6.40
CA LEU A 186 25.36 -11.47 -6.29
C LEU A 186 26.46 -11.19 -7.34
N LYS A 187 27.34 -12.16 -7.60
CA LYS A 187 28.38 -12.07 -8.65
C LYS A 187 27.77 -11.99 -10.05
N GLN A 188 26.74 -12.81 -10.32
CA GLN A 188 26.02 -12.79 -11.60
C GLN A 188 25.27 -11.47 -11.80
N ALA A 189 24.74 -10.88 -10.73
CA ALA A 189 24.16 -9.54 -10.72
C ALA A 189 25.20 -8.40 -10.87
N GLN A 190 26.49 -8.75 -10.97
CA GLN A 190 27.63 -7.84 -11.13
C GLN A 190 27.81 -6.85 -9.96
N PHE A 191 27.32 -7.20 -8.78
CA PHE A 191 27.52 -6.37 -7.60
C PHE A 191 28.99 -6.40 -7.13
N PRO A 192 29.53 -5.26 -6.65
CA PRO A 192 30.91 -5.15 -6.16
C PRO A 192 31.10 -5.89 -4.83
N GLN A 193 32.35 -6.07 -4.40
CA GLN A 193 32.70 -6.63 -3.07
C GLN A 193 32.00 -7.97 -2.75
N THR A 194 31.77 -8.81 -3.76
CA THR A 194 31.10 -10.10 -3.60
C THR A 194 32.10 -11.19 -3.18
N SER A 195 32.47 -11.17 -1.90
CA SER A 195 33.28 -12.22 -1.25
C SER A 195 32.60 -12.78 0.01
N VAL A 196 33.19 -13.85 0.56
CA VAL A 196 32.71 -14.48 1.80
C VAL A 196 32.78 -13.54 3.02
N ASP A 197 33.68 -12.55 3.01
CA ASP A 197 33.84 -11.61 4.12
C ASP A 197 32.80 -10.47 4.09
N HIS A 198 32.15 -10.28 2.94
CA HIS A 198 31.17 -9.22 2.72
C HIS A 198 29.72 -9.72 2.69
N LEU A 199 29.49 -11.03 2.59
CA LEU A 199 28.16 -11.64 2.67
C LEU A 199 27.92 -12.21 4.07
N HIS A 200 26.89 -11.74 4.73
CA HIS A 200 26.53 -12.10 6.10
C HIS A 200 25.10 -12.63 6.15
N ILE A 201 24.95 -13.83 6.70
CA ILE A 201 23.64 -14.41 6.99
C ILE A 201 23.35 -14.19 8.46
N SER A 202 22.31 -13.41 8.74
CA SER A 202 21.82 -13.15 10.09
C SER A 202 20.31 -13.35 10.10
N LEU A 203 19.85 -14.32 10.90
CA LEU A 203 18.43 -14.49 11.16
C LEU A 203 17.81 -13.14 11.55
N SER A 204 16.58 -12.84 11.12
CA SER A 204 16.08 -11.45 11.20
C SER A 204 16.04 -10.88 12.62
N MET A 205 15.93 -11.72 13.66
CA MET A 205 15.98 -11.29 15.06
C MET A 205 17.37 -10.81 15.51
N GLN A 206 18.43 -11.23 14.81
CA GLN A 206 19.84 -10.94 15.13
C GLN A 206 20.43 -9.83 14.24
N LYS A 207 19.71 -9.39 13.20
CA LYS A 207 20.18 -8.31 12.30
C LYS A 207 20.48 -7.03 13.07
N PHE A 208 19.71 -6.74 14.12
CA PHE A 208 19.97 -5.60 14.99
C PHE A 208 21.38 -5.67 15.59
N ASP A 209 21.71 -6.77 16.27
CA ASP A 209 23.00 -6.92 16.96
C ASP A 209 24.18 -6.87 15.98
N TYR A 210 24.01 -7.51 14.81
CA TYR A 210 25.00 -7.43 13.73
C TYR A 210 25.23 -5.99 13.26
N ILE A 211 24.17 -5.20 13.06
CA ILE A 211 24.30 -3.82 12.57
C ILE A 211 24.91 -2.91 13.65
N GLN A 212 24.59 -3.13 14.93
CA GLN A 212 25.14 -2.32 16.03
C GLN A 212 26.66 -2.40 16.14
N GLN A 213 27.28 -3.52 15.76
CA GLN A 213 28.74 -3.63 15.80
C GLN A 213 29.44 -2.62 14.86
N TRP A 214 28.73 -2.12 13.83
CA TRP A 214 29.23 -1.12 12.90
C TRP A 214 28.93 0.33 13.31
N ARG A 215 28.04 0.53 14.29
CA ARG A 215 27.68 1.87 14.81
C ARG A 215 28.80 2.40 15.70
N ASP A 216 29.77 3.04 15.05
CA ASP A 216 30.84 3.83 15.67
C ASP A 216 31.91 3.04 16.45
N GLN A 217 32.16 1.79 16.07
CA GLN A 217 33.34 1.07 16.55
C GLN A 217 34.57 1.42 15.69
N PRO A 218 35.64 2.01 16.24
CA PRO A 218 36.89 2.20 15.49
C PRO A 218 37.41 0.86 14.96
N PRO A 219 37.86 0.77 13.70
CA PRO A 219 38.12 1.86 12.76
C PRO A 219 36.96 2.21 11.80
N TYR A 220 35.71 1.82 12.06
CA TYR A 220 34.58 1.92 11.14
C TYR A 220 33.55 2.99 11.52
N LYS A 221 32.78 3.44 10.52
CA LYS A 221 31.57 4.25 10.69
C LYS A 221 30.47 3.73 9.78
N LEU A 222 29.37 3.23 10.35
CA LEU A 222 28.15 2.94 9.60
C LEU A 222 27.57 4.23 9.02
N VAL A 223 27.67 4.39 7.70
CA VAL A 223 27.22 5.60 6.98
C VAL A 223 25.81 5.45 6.42
N LEU A 224 25.37 4.23 6.14
CA LEU A 224 24.02 3.95 5.64
C LEU A 224 23.61 2.50 5.94
N THR A 225 22.36 2.31 6.32
CA THR A 225 21.66 1.02 6.26
C THR A 225 20.51 1.08 5.27
N LEU A 226 20.35 0.06 4.44
CA LEU A 226 19.29 -0.03 3.43
C LEU A 226 18.62 -1.41 3.49
N GLY A 227 17.28 -1.43 3.48
CA GLY A 227 16.52 -2.68 3.47
C GLY A 227 15.10 -2.50 2.95
N ASP A 228 14.25 -3.51 3.03
CA ASP A 228 12.83 -3.43 2.69
C ASP A 228 11.92 -3.55 3.93
N LYS A 229 12.47 -4.01 5.06
CA LYS A 229 11.79 -4.11 6.35
C LYS A 229 12.49 -3.27 7.40
N VAL A 230 11.74 -2.75 8.38
CA VAL A 230 12.33 -1.94 9.47
C VAL A 230 13.41 -2.71 10.24
N SER A 231 13.29 -4.03 10.35
CA SER A 231 14.28 -4.91 10.99
C SER A 231 15.65 -4.94 10.29
N ASP A 232 15.71 -4.56 9.02
CA ASP A 232 16.95 -4.57 8.24
C ASP A 232 17.85 -3.36 8.53
N LEU A 233 17.31 -2.35 9.21
CA LEU A 233 18.00 -1.09 9.49
C LEU A 233 18.73 -1.11 10.83
N GLY A 234 18.51 -2.15 11.64
CA GLY A 234 19.08 -2.28 12.98
C GLY A 234 18.72 -1.13 13.91
N LEU A 235 17.55 -0.50 13.71
CA LEU A 235 17.11 0.67 14.49
C LEU A 235 16.37 0.31 15.78
N VAL A 236 15.68 -0.82 15.78
CA VAL A 236 14.81 -1.26 16.87
C VAL A 236 15.16 -2.69 17.23
N HIS A 237 15.33 -2.95 18.52
CA HIS A 237 15.37 -4.32 19.04
C HIS A 237 13.98 -4.94 18.90
N GLY A 238 13.87 -6.00 18.11
CA GLY A 238 12.61 -6.71 17.92
C GLY A 238 12.03 -6.59 16.51
N ILE A 239 11.11 -7.50 16.22
CA ILE A 239 10.62 -7.78 14.87
C ILE A 239 9.09 -7.57 14.74
N GLN A 240 8.43 -7.15 15.82
CA GLN A 240 6.97 -6.98 15.85
C GLN A 240 6.57 -5.61 15.30
N ALA A 241 5.58 -5.59 14.41
CA ALA A 241 5.15 -4.37 13.70
C ALA A 241 4.70 -3.26 14.66
N ASP A 242 3.97 -3.58 15.74
CA ASP A 242 3.50 -2.58 16.70
C ASP A 242 4.65 -1.92 17.47
N GLN A 243 5.68 -2.68 17.84
CA GLN A 243 6.88 -2.14 18.51
C GLN A 243 7.65 -1.21 17.57
N GLN A 244 7.77 -1.60 16.30
CA GLN A 244 8.41 -0.77 15.27
C GLN A 244 7.62 0.53 15.03
N LYS A 245 6.29 0.47 14.97
CA LYS A 245 5.43 1.66 14.86
C LYS A 245 5.60 2.61 16.04
N GLN A 246 5.57 2.09 17.26
CA GLN A 246 5.80 2.90 18.47
C GLN A 246 7.17 3.56 18.47
N PHE A 247 8.22 2.84 18.04
CA PHE A 247 9.54 3.44 17.87
C PHE A 247 9.52 4.58 16.85
N LEU A 248 8.84 4.40 15.71
CA LEU A 248 8.76 5.45 14.69
C LEU A 248 8.00 6.68 15.20
N GLU A 249 6.97 6.52 16.02
CA GLU A 249 6.29 7.65 16.69
C GLU A 249 7.22 8.42 17.62
N GLN A 250 8.15 7.75 18.30
CA GLN A 250 9.16 8.40 19.15
C GLN A 250 10.24 9.12 18.35
N TYR A 251 10.61 8.59 17.18
CA TYR A 251 11.69 9.11 16.33
C TYR A 251 11.22 9.44 14.91
N PRO A 252 10.26 10.37 14.74
CA PRO A 252 9.63 10.63 13.44
C PRO A 252 10.58 11.22 12.38
N ASN A 253 11.67 11.85 12.82
CA ASN A 253 12.68 12.48 11.96
C ASN A 253 13.77 11.51 11.48
N LEU A 254 13.85 10.30 12.05
CA LEU A 254 14.90 9.33 11.75
C LEU A 254 14.82 8.73 10.33
N PRO A 255 13.63 8.37 9.81
CA PRO A 255 13.51 7.86 8.44
C PRO A 255 14.07 8.87 7.43
N GLY A 256 14.85 8.41 6.45
CA GLY A 256 15.45 9.30 5.44
C GLY A 256 16.78 9.96 5.85
N GLN A 257 17.34 9.63 7.02
CA GLN A 257 18.68 10.09 7.43
C GLN A 257 19.79 9.16 6.92
N ASN A 258 20.33 8.29 7.77
CA ASN A 258 21.31 7.25 7.45
C ASN A 258 20.68 5.84 7.44
N ALA A 259 19.34 5.78 7.35
CA ALA A 259 18.58 4.55 7.23
C ALA A 259 17.44 4.76 6.22
N LEU A 260 17.38 3.88 5.22
CA LEU A 260 16.41 3.96 4.13
C LEU A 260 15.69 2.63 3.91
N LEU A 261 14.40 2.69 3.61
CA LEU A 261 13.65 1.53 3.13
C LEU A 261 13.33 1.63 1.64
N HIS A 262 13.48 0.49 0.96
CA HIS A 262 12.82 0.19 -0.31
C HIS A 262 11.38 -0.23 -0.06
N THR A 263 10.52 0.10 -1.03
CA THR A 263 9.13 -0.35 -0.98
C THR A 263 9.02 -1.85 -1.28
N ASN A 264 8.40 -2.58 -0.35
CA ASN A 264 7.91 -3.93 -0.54
C ASN A 264 6.49 -4.03 0.05
N VAL A 265 5.50 -4.22 -0.82
CA VAL A 265 4.08 -4.33 -0.48
C VAL A 265 3.57 -5.77 -0.57
N VAL A 266 4.43 -6.72 -0.97
CA VAL A 266 4.04 -8.10 -1.23
C VAL A 266 4.13 -8.93 0.03
N TYR A 267 5.14 -8.73 0.87
CA TYR A 267 5.33 -9.49 2.11
C TYR A 267 6.07 -8.68 3.19
N GLY A 268 6.01 -9.14 4.44
CA GLY A 268 6.70 -8.53 5.57
C GLY A 268 5.98 -8.77 6.90
N ARG A 269 6.62 -8.39 8.02
CA ARG A 269 6.23 -8.81 9.40
C ARG A 269 4.87 -8.31 9.86
N TRP A 270 4.30 -7.42 9.07
CA TRP A 270 2.95 -6.91 9.15
C TRP A 270 1.88 -7.92 8.75
N GLU A 271 2.27 -9.04 8.13
CA GLU A 271 1.43 -10.17 7.76
C GLU A 271 1.91 -11.47 8.43
N CYS A 272 0.98 -12.33 8.84
CA CYS A 272 1.30 -13.59 9.49
C CYS A 272 1.92 -14.62 8.51
N ILE A 273 1.42 -14.65 7.27
CA ILE A 273 1.71 -15.68 6.25
C ILE A 273 3.19 -15.67 5.83
N THR A 274 3.87 -14.55 6.03
CA THR A 274 5.25 -14.33 5.56
C THR A 274 6.29 -14.44 6.68
N HIS A 275 5.86 -14.72 7.92
CA HIS A 275 6.73 -14.74 9.10
C HIS A 275 6.56 -15.93 10.05
N GLY A 276 5.94 -17.01 9.57
CA GLY A 276 6.07 -18.35 10.14
C GLY A 276 5.35 -18.60 11.46
N ASN A 277 4.72 -17.58 12.07
CA ASN A 277 3.83 -17.74 13.21
C ASN A 277 2.34 -17.82 12.80
N CYS A 278 2.05 -18.18 11.54
CA CYS A 278 0.75 -18.71 11.15
C CYS A 278 0.54 -20.05 11.87
N THR A 279 0.01 -19.99 13.09
CA THR A 279 -0.50 -21.17 13.78
C THR A 279 -1.91 -21.53 13.31
N GLY A 280 -2.53 -20.66 12.51
CA GLY A 280 -3.86 -20.85 11.91
C GLY A 280 -3.80 -21.35 10.47
N ASP A 281 -4.92 -21.87 9.99
CA ASP A 281 -5.13 -22.20 8.58
C ASP A 281 -5.53 -20.96 7.76
N ALA A 282 -5.76 -21.16 6.45
CA ALA A 282 -6.15 -20.07 5.56
C ALA A 282 -7.48 -19.41 5.96
N THR A 283 -8.40 -20.15 6.58
CA THR A 283 -9.68 -19.61 7.08
C THR A 283 -9.44 -18.64 8.24
N ASP A 284 -8.63 -19.05 9.22
CA ASP A 284 -8.27 -18.20 10.36
C ASP A 284 -7.56 -16.91 9.90
N GLU A 285 -6.63 -17.00 8.95
CA GLU A 285 -5.95 -15.81 8.43
C GLU A 285 -6.86 -14.89 7.60
N MET A 286 -7.76 -15.46 6.78
CA MET A 286 -8.77 -14.66 6.08
C MET A 286 -9.70 -13.95 7.07
N GLN A 287 -10.14 -14.63 8.13
CA GLN A 287 -10.98 -14.02 9.16
C GLN A 287 -10.25 -12.90 9.90
N LYS A 288 -8.98 -13.09 10.29
CA LYS A 288 -8.17 -12.03 10.92
C LYS A 288 -8.04 -10.80 10.03
N ARG A 289 -7.88 -10.97 8.71
CA ARG A 289 -7.84 -9.84 7.76
C ARG A 289 -9.20 -9.14 7.68
N HIS A 290 -10.29 -9.90 7.58
CA HIS A 290 -11.64 -9.35 7.60
C HIS A 290 -11.90 -8.56 8.89
N ASP A 291 -11.55 -9.10 10.06
CA ASP A 291 -11.74 -8.43 11.36
C ASP A 291 -10.93 -7.12 11.46
N ARG A 292 -9.70 -7.09 10.91
CA ARG A 292 -8.89 -5.87 10.84
C ARG A 292 -9.56 -4.82 9.95
N PHE A 293 -10.04 -5.23 8.78
CA PHE A 293 -10.67 -4.31 7.84
C PHE A 293 -12.06 -3.88 8.28
N HIS A 294 -12.82 -4.71 9.01
CA HIS A 294 -14.08 -4.30 9.65
C HIS A 294 -13.87 -3.19 10.68
N LYS A 295 -12.76 -3.21 11.42
CA LYS A 295 -12.41 -2.14 12.37
C LYS A 295 -11.92 -0.86 11.68
N LEU A 296 -11.40 -1.00 10.46
CA LEU A 296 -10.91 0.12 9.64
C LEU A 296 -12.01 0.73 8.79
N ALA A 297 -12.95 -0.08 8.30
CA ALA A 297 -14.04 0.35 7.44
C ALA A 297 -15.01 1.26 8.21
N ASP A 298 -15.53 2.24 7.50
CA ASP A 298 -16.53 3.12 8.04
C ASP A 298 -17.90 2.39 8.10
N PRO A 299 -18.52 2.22 9.28
CA PRO A 299 -19.79 1.51 9.42
C PRO A 299 -20.96 2.22 8.72
N PHE A 300 -20.78 3.47 8.31
CA PHE A 300 -21.81 4.29 7.68
C PHE A 300 -21.70 4.37 6.15
N LEU A 301 -20.70 3.74 5.53
CA LEU A 301 -20.64 3.52 4.06
C LEU A 301 -21.69 2.50 3.58
N THR A 302 -22.75 2.26 4.36
CA THR A 302 -23.82 1.28 4.10
C THR A 302 -24.97 1.86 3.26
N ARG A 303 -24.83 3.04 2.64
CA ARG A 303 -25.90 3.64 1.83
C ARG A 303 -25.93 3.07 0.40
N PRO A 304 -27.07 2.52 -0.06
CA PRO A 304 -27.14 1.70 -1.27
C PRO A 304 -27.23 2.45 -2.61
N ASP A 305 -27.14 3.77 -2.61
CA ASP A 305 -27.31 4.62 -3.76
C ASP A 305 -25.95 4.88 -4.44
N HIS A 306 -25.69 4.10 -5.51
CA HIS A 306 -24.58 4.22 -6.51
C HIS A 306 -23.37 3.27 -6.41
N PHE A 307 -23.61 1.96 -6.26
CA PHE A 307 -22.55 0.96 -6.38
C PHE A 307 -22.11 0.70 -7.84
N GLN A 308 -20.80 0.62 -8.07
CA GLN A 308 -20.24 -0.15 -9.18
C GLN A 308 -19.61 -1.44 -8.64
N PRO A 309 -19.96 -2.62 -9.17
CA PRO A 309 -19.24 -3.84 -8.84
C PRO A 309 -17.80 -3.72 -9.36
N SER A 310 -16.81 -3.90 -8.46
CA SER A 310 -15.36 -3.83 -8.74
C SER A 310 -14.78 -2.47 -9.18
N ILE A 311 -13.52 -2.20 -8.81
CA ILE A 311 -12.75 -1.04 -9.33
C ILE A 311 -12.07 -1.47 -10.62
N ASN A 312 -12.60 -1.09 -11.79
CA ASN A 312 -12.04 -1.47 -13.10
C ASN A 312 -11.92 -2.99 -13.35
N GLY A 313 -12.79 -3.82 -12.76
CA GLY A 313 -12.70 -5.28 -12.89
C GLY A 313 -11.70 -5.94 -11.93
N ILE A 314 -11.34 -5.25 -10.84
CA ILE A 314 -10.57 -5.76 -9.72
C ILE A 314 -11.53 -6.11 -8.59
N ALA A 315 -11.54 -7.38 -8.18
CA ALA A 315 -12.34 -7.81 -7.04
C ALA A 315 -11.83 -7.16 -5.74
N GLY A 316 -12.72 -6.86 -4.80
CA GLY A 316 -12.38 -6.24 -3.52
C GLY A 316 -11.30 -7.01 -2.77
N GLU A 317 -11.35 -8.35 -2.81
CA GLU A 317 -10.37 -9.22 -2.18
C GLU A 317 -8.94 -9.03 -2.73
N GLU A 318 -8.77 -8.68 -4.02
CA GLU A 318 -7.46 -8.45 -4.64
C GLU A 318 -6.76 -7.22 -4.04
N LEU A 319 -7.50 -6.32 -3.37
CA LEU A 319 -6.95 -5.15 -2.65
C LEU A 319 -6.31 -5.52 -1.31
N GLY A 320 -6.60 -6.72 -0.78
CA GLY A 320 -6.33 -7.09 0.61
C GLY A 320 -4.88 -6.88 1.03
N GLN A 321 -3.91 -7.27 0.19
CA GLN A 321 -2.49 -7.16 0.54
C GLN A 321 -2.02 -5.70 0.58
N LEU A 322 -2.38 -4.90 -0.42
CA LEU A 322 -2.02 -3.47 -0.44
C LEU A 322 -2.68 -2.71 0.72
N LEU A 323 -3.94 -3.03 1.04
CA LEU A 323 -4.66 -2.42 2.15
C LEU A 323 -4.03 -2.79 3.49
N LEU A 324 -3.68 -4.07 3.68
CA LEU A 324 -3.01 -4.55 4.88
C LEU A 324 -1.68 -3.83 5.08
N TRP A 325 -0.88 -3.68 4.01
CA TRP A 325 0.38 -2.96 4.07
C TRP A 325 0.20 -1.49 4.47
N ASN A 326 -0.66 -0.74 3.77
CA ASN A 326 -0.88 0.67 4.05
C ASN A 326 -1.46 0.94 5.46
N ALA A 327 -2.35 0.06 5.94
CA ALA A 327 -2.98 0.23 7.25
C ALA A 327 -2.13 -0.29 8.41
N HIS A 328 -1.40 -1.39 8.20
CA HIS A 328 -0.81 -2.17 9.30
C HIS A 328 0.71 -2.34 9.25
N ALA A 329 1.40 -2.07 8.13
CA ALA A 329 2.86 -2.15 8.08
C ALA A 329 3.54 -1.02 8.85
N ALA A 330 4.71 -1.31 9.43
CA ALA A 330 5.59 -0.28 9.99
C ALA A 330 6.41 0.39 8.87
N GLU A 331 6.59 -0.33 7.76
CA GLU A 331 7.29 0.10 6.55
C GLU A 331 6.58 1.29 5.89
N TYR A 332 5.24 1.31 5.84
CA TYR A 332 4.50 2.43 5.25
C TYR A 332 4.80 3.78 5.93
N PRO A 333 4.54 3.96 7.25
CA PRO A 333 4.88 5.22 7.93
C PRO A 333 6.38 5.52 7.94
N PHE A 334 7.25 4.51 7.88
CA PHE A 334 8.69 4.73 7.71
C PHE A 334 8.98 5.39 6.36
N ILE A 335 8.52 4.79 5.27
CA ILE A 335 8.83 5.26 3.91
C ILE A 335 8.22 6.63 3.65
N THR A 336 6.97 6.87 4.06
CA THR A 336 6.34 8.19 3.86
C THR A 336 7.10 9.28 4.62
N ARG A 337 7.49 9.03 5.88
CA ARG A 337 8.33 9.96 6.65
C ARG A 337 9.73 10.11 6.05
N GLN A 338 10.33 9.05 5.51
CA GLN A 338 11.59 9.13 4.79
C GLN A 338 11.49 10.13 3.63
N VAL A 339 10.45 10.00 2.80
CA VAL A 339 10.23 10.89 1.66
C VAL A 339 10.07 12.35 2.13
N TYR A 340 9.20 12.57 3.13
CA TYR A 340 8.96 13.91 3.66
C TYR A 340 10.16 14.53 4.38
N ASN A 341 10.89 13.76 5.19
CA ASN A 341 12.10 14.22 5.89
C ASN A 341 13.22 14.58 4.91
N ARG A 342 13.32 13.85 3.79
CA ARG A 342 14.24 14.16 2.69
C ARG A 342 13.83 15.43 1.96
N ALA A 343 12.55 15.59 1.63
CA ALA A 343 12.03 16.81 1.03
C ALA A 343 12.22 18.04 1.93
N SER A 344 12.03 17.90 3.25
CA SER A 344 12.25 18.97 4.24
C SER A 344 13.68 19.52 4.25
N GLN A 345 14.69 18.76 3.81
CA GLN A 345 16.08 19.23 3.83
C GLN A 345 16.30 20.48 2.97
N TYR A 346 15.55 20.65 1.89
CA TYR A 346 15.62 21.87 1.08
C TYR A 346 15.16 23.09 1.91
N TRP A 347 14.01 22.97 2.57
CA TRP A 347 13.37 24.05 3.33
C TRP A 347 14.13 24.40 4.63
N LEU A 348 14.79 23.42 5.25
CA LEU A 348 15.62 23.64 6.43
C LEU A 348 16.95 24.37 6.11
N ASN A 349 17.38 24.37 4.85
CA ASN A 349 18.67 24.92 4.41
C ASN A 349 18.56 26.30 3.75
N LYS A 350 17.66 27.16 4.23
CA LYS A 350 17.43 28.53 3.74
C LYS A 350 17.05 28.56 2.25
N PRO A 351 15.77 28.31 1.91
CA PRO A 351 15.33 28.30 0.51
C PRO A 351 15.48 29.68 -0.14
N GLU A 352 15.51 29.71 -1.47
CA GLU A 352 15.39 30.95 -2.22
C GLU A 352 14.01 31.61 -1.97
N PRO A 353 13.90 32.95 -1.98
CA PRO A 353 12.60 33.62 -1.93
C PRO A 353 11.71 33.23 -3.12
N ASN A 354 10.38 33.37 -2.95
CA ASN A 354 9.37 33.10 -3.99
C ASN A 354 9.42 31.65 -4.54
N THR A 355 9.80 30.69 -3.71
CA THR A 355 9.76 29.26 -4.07
C THR A 355 8.50 28.58 -3.58
N ALA A 356 8.07 27.55 -4.31
CA ALA A 356 6.86 26.80 -4.02
C ALA A 356 7.07 25.28 -4.06
N VAL A 357 6.26 24.56 -3.28
CA VAL A 357 6.00 23.14 -3.48
C VAL A 357 4.66 22.97 -4.21
N ILE A 358 4.63 22.05 -5.16
CA ILE A 358 3.41 21.45 -5.69
C ILE A 358 3.23 20.08 -5.06
N ILE A 359 2.07 19.83 -4.47
CA ILE A 359 1.77 18.58 -3.77
C ILE A 359 0.40 18.04 -4.18
N ASP A 360 0.34 16.75 -4.49
CA ASP A 360 -0.93 16.05 -4.66
C ASP A 360 -1.65 15.87 -3.30
N ILE A 361 -2.91 15.44 -3.33
CA ILE A 361 -3.71 15.22 -2.12
C ILE A 361 -3.87 13.73 -1.81
N ASP A 362 -4.36 12.95 -2.76
CA ASP A 362 -4.84 11.58 -2.53
C ASP A 362 -3.67 10.62 -2.48
N GLY A 363 -3.53 9.81 -1.42
CA GLY A 363 -2.33 9.00 -1.22
C GLY A 363 -1.07 9.81 -0.87
N THR A 364 -1.17 11.14 -0.88
CA THR A 364 -0.04 12.06 -0.71
C THR A 364 -0.10 12.79 0.62
N VAL A 365 -1.18 13.54 0.91
CA VAL A 365 -1.40 14.19 2.21
C VAL A 365 -2.61 13.60 2.96
N LEU A 366 -3.58 13.06 2.23
CA LEU A 366 -4.76 12.39 2.76
C LEU A 366 -4.85 10.98 2.21
N VAL A 367 -5.41 10.05 2.98
CA VAL A 367 -5.61 8.65 2.57
C VAL A 367 -7.02 8.18 2.83
N ASP A 368 -7.49 7.30 1.95
CA ASP A 368 -8.87 6.80 1.89
C ASP A 368 -8.97 5.34 2.31
N LEU A 369 -8.23 4.93 3.35
CA LEU A 369 -8.12 3.52 3.76
C LEU A 369 -9.48 2.94 4.18
N GLU A 370 -10.33 3.76 4.79
CA GLU A 370 -11.70 3.43 5.19
C GLU A 370 -12.56 3.01 3.97
N TYR A 371 -12.37 3.68 2.83
CA TYR A 371 -13.04 3.35 1.57
C TYR A 371 -12.56 2.01 1.02
N TYR A 372 -11.24 1.81 0.92
CA TYR A 372 -10.70 0.56 0.40
C TYR A 372 -11.03 -0.65 1.29
N ALA A 373 -11.13 -0.45 2.61
CA ALA A 373 -11.64 -1.47 3.53
C ALA A 373 -13.11 -1.82 3.25
N HIS A 374 -13.95 -0.82 2.97
CA HIS A 374 -15.32 -1.07 2.54
C HIS A 374 -15.37 -1.86 1.22
N VAL A 375 -14.58 -1.48 0.21
CA VAL A 375 -14.53 -2.20 -1.07
C VAL A 375 -14.08 -3.65 -0.88
N PHE A 376 -13.07 -3.88 -0.04
CA PHE A 376 -12.61 -5.23 0.29
C PHE A 376 -13.73 -6.09 0.89
N LEU A 377 -14.47 -5.56 1.87
CA LEU A 377 -15.47 -6.31 2.62
C LEU A 377 -16.77 -6.59 1.86
N ASN A 378 -17.11 -5.75 0.88
CA ASN A 378 -18.42 -5.78 0.21
C ASN A 378 -18.33 -6.09 -1.29
N ASP A 379 -17.13 -6.16 -1.87
CA ASP A 379 -16.88 -6.31 -3.32
C ASP A 379 -17.63 -5.30 -4.20
N HIS A 380 -17.94 -4.14 -3.61
CA HIS A 380 -18.65 -3.04 -4.25
C HIS A 380 -17.89 -1.75 -4.00
N SER A 381 -17.80 -0.93 -5.05
CA SER A 381 -17.11 0.34 -5.00
C SER A 381 -18.09 1.51 -5.02
N HIS A 382 -17.83 2.50 -4.17
CA HIS A 382 -18.35 3.86 -4.29
C HIS A 382 -17.40 4.72 -5.13
N GLN A 383 -17.82 5.90 -5.56
CA GLN A 383 -16.84 6.90 -6.02
C GLN A 383 -16.03 7.40 -4.80
N PRO A 384 -14.69 7.47 -4.82
CA PRO A 384 -13.89 8.00 -3.69
C PRO A 384 -14.29 9.42 -3.22
N LEU A 385 -14.98 10.15 -4.09
CA LEU A 385 -15.59 11.45 -3.80
C LEU A 385 -16.66 11.38 -2.68
N GLU A 386 -17.35 10.24 -2.54
CA GLU A 386 -18.41 10.03 -1.56
C GLU A 386 -17.85 9.87 -0.13
N LEU A 387 -16.65 9.29 0.04
CA LEU A 387 -16.00 9.18 1.36
C LEU A 387 -15.60 10.55 1.91
N PHE A 388 -14.98 11.42 1.09
CA PHE A 388 -14.62 12.76 1.56
C PHE A 388 -15.82 13.63 1.87
N HIS A 389 -16.87 13.52 1.06
CA HIS A 389 -18.16 14.10 1.38
C HIS A 389 -18.69 13.59 2.72
N TYR A 390 -18.59 12.29 2.95
CA TYR A 390 -19.03 11.67 4.19
C TYR A 390 -18.25 12.19 5.40
N LEU A 391 -16.91 12.18 5.37
CA LEU A 391 -16.06 12.72 6.42
C LEU A 391 -16.32 14.21 6.69
N ALA A 392 -16.60 14.98 5.63
CA ALA A 392 -17.00 16.38 5.78
C ALA A 392 -18.37 16.55 6.45
N THR A 393 -19.35 15.68 6.16
CA THR A 393 -20.64 15.68 6.86
C THR A 393 -20.54 15.24 8.33
N LEU A 394 -19.62 14.33 8.64
CA LEU A 394 -19.34 13.87 10.01
C LEU A 394 -18.45 14.82 10.83
N GLN A 395 -17.87 15.85 10.20
CA GLN A 395 -16.89 16.75 10.82
C GLN A 395 -15.64 16.04 11.39
N LEU A 396 -15.34 14.82 10.94
CA LEU A 396 -14.14 14.11 11.37
C LEU A 396 -12.91 14.60 10.57
N PRO A 397 -11.73 14.68 11.20
CA PRO A 397 -10.49 14.94 10.48
C PRO A 397 -10.17 13.73 9.59
N PRO A 398 -9.84 13.93 8.30
CA PRO A 398 -9.45 12.83 7.43
C PRO A 398 -8.14 12.20 7.90
N ARG A 399 -7.92 10.93 7.55
CA ARG A 399 -6.66 10.25 7.83
C ARG A 399 -5.54 10.89 7.01
N GLN A 400 -4.44 11.22 7.68
CA GLN A 400 -3.29 11.90 7.10
C GLN A 400 -2.18 10.92 6.75
N VAL A 401 -1.41 11.23 5.69
CA VAL A 401 -0.17 10.50 5.39
C VAL A 401 0.90 10.87 6.44
N PRO A 402 1.56 9.88 7.07
CA PRO A 402 2.57 10.15 8.08
C PRO A 402 3.73 10.99 7.54
N GLY A 403 4.01 12.13 8.18
CA GLY A 403 5.07 13.06 7.81
C GLY A 403 4.62 14.28 7.00
N ALA A 404 3.48 14.19 6.29
CA ALA A 404 3.00 15.26 5.41
C ALA A 404 2.80 16.60 6.12
N LYS A 405 2.14 16.57 7.28
CA LYS A 405 1.88 17.77 8.10
C LYS A 405 3.16 18.47 8.54
N ALA A 406 4.11 17.71 9.10
CA ALA A 406 5.39 18.25 9.57
C ALA A 406 6.21 18.84 8.41
N TYR A 407 6.20 18.20 7.24
CA TYR A 407 6.82 18.73 6.04
C TYR A 407 6.17 20.05 5.60
N LEU A 408 4.86 20.11 5.45
CA LEU A 408 4.16 21.32 5.00
C LEU A 408 4.28 22.48 5.99
N ASP A 409 4.30 22.20 7.30
CA ASP A 409 4.61 23.21 8.32
C ASP A 409 6.04 23.74 8.16
N THR A 410 6.99 22.87 7.80
CA THR A 410 8.37 23.28 7.52
C THR A 410 8.44 24.19 6.29
N VAL A 411 7.68 23.89 5.23
CA VAL A 411 7.57 24.75 4.04
C VAL A 411 7.03 26.13 4.42
N GLN A 412 5.90 26.16 5.13
CA GLN A 412 5.27 27.42 5.54
C GLN A 412 6.20 28.24 6.44
N PHE A 413 6.86 27.60 7.41
CA PHE A 413 7.80 28.27 8.31
C PHE A 413 9.00 28.86 7.57
N ALA A 414 9.47 28.19 6.52
CA ALA A 414 10.56 28.66 5.66
C ALA A 414 10.11 29.74 4.65
N GLY A 415 8.83 30.13 4.65
CA GLY A 415 8.28 31.15 3.75
C GLY A 415 7.99 30.64 2.33
N GLY A 416 7.89 29.33 2.14
CA GLY A 416 7.53 28.72 0.87
C GLY A 416 6.03 28.74 0.61
N GLU A 417 5.65 28.87 -0.65
CA GLU A 417 4.27 28.70 -1.10
C GLU A 417 3.90 27.22 -1.25
N ILE A 418 2.64 26.89 -0.97
CA ILE A 418 2.13 25.52 -1.03
C ILE A 418 0.94 25.49 -1.98
N PHE A 419 1.02 24.66 -3.03
CA PHE A 419 -0.06 24.43 -3.97
C PHE A 419 -0.51 22.98 -3.95
N TYR A 420 -1.75 22.75 -3.51
CA TYR A 420 -2.40 21.45 -3.60
C TYR A 420 -2.98 21.29 -5.01
N VAL A 421 -2.56 20.25 -5.73
CA VAL A 421 -3.02 19.99 -7.10
C VAL A 421 -3.62 18.60 -7.16
N THR A 422 -4.92 18.48 -7.43
CA THR A 422 -5.65 17.21 -7.45
C THR A 422 -6.41 17.01 -8.77
N ASN A 423 -6.62 15.75 -9.14
CA ASN A 423 -7.50 15.36 -10.25
C ASN A 423 -8.97 15.18 -9.82
N ARG A 424 -9.32 15.52 -8.59
CA ARG A 424 -10.71 15.61 -8.15
C ARG A 424 -11.44 16.70 -8.94
N ARG A 425 -12.69 16.43 -9.32
CA ARG A 425 -13.57 17.42 -9.94
C ARG A 425 -14.03 18.46 -8.92
N ALA A 426 -14.13 19.72 -9.33
CA ALA A 426 -14.60 20.81 -8.48
C ALA A 426 -16.10 20.71 -8.12
N VAL A 427 -16.88 20.00 -8.95
CA VAL A 427 -18.31 19.75 -8.74
C VAL A 427 -18.58 18.25 -8.87
N ALA A 428 -19.29 17.68 -7.89
CA ALA A 428 -19.70 16.29 -7.90
C ALA A 428 -20.80 16.01 -8.93
N ALA A 429 -21.03 14.73 -9.24
CA ALA A 429 -22.07 14.32 -10.18
C ALA A 429 -23.48 14.79 -9.78
N ASP A 430 -23.73 14.96 -8.48
CA ASP A 430 -25.00 15.44 -7.92
C ASP A 430 -25.03 16.96 -7.66
N GLY A 431 -24.06 17.71 -8.19
CA GLY A 431 -24.02 19.16 -8.13
C GLY A 431 -23.39 19.76 -6.87
N ARG A 432 -22.93 18.93 -5.91
CA ARG A 432 -22.22 19.41 -4.72
C ARG A 432 -20.89 20.07 -5.06
N ASN A 433 -20.54 21.15 -4.35
CA ASN A 433 -19.27 21.86 -4.51
C ASN A 433 -18.14 21.15 -3.75
N MET A 434 -17.33 20.38 -4.47
CA MET A 434 -16.25 19.57 -3.91
C MET A 434 -15.10 20.41 -3.38
N ARG A 435 -14.86 21.57 -3.97
CA ARG A 435 -13.78 22.47 -3.56
C ARG A 435 -13.93 22.85 -2.10
N ILE A 436 -15.14 23.24 -1.69
CA ILE A 436 -15.43 23.64 -0.31
C ILE A 436 -15.11 22.49 0.67
N TYR A 437 -15.57 21.28 0.35
CA TYR A 437 -15.35 20.13 1.23
C TYR A 437 -13.88 19.76 1.36
N LEU A 438 -13.12 19.86 0.26
CA LEU A 438 -11.71 19.54 0.27
C LEU A 438 -10.89 20.59 1.05
N LEU A 439 -11.19 21.88 0.86
CA LEU A 439 -10.58 22.96 1.66
C LEU A 439 -10.86 22.78 3.15
N GLN A 440 -12.10 22.42 3.50
CA GLN A 440 -12.46 22.14 4.90
C GLN A 440 -11.74 20.89 5.44
N ALA A 441 -11.55 19.85 4.63
CA ALA A 441 -10.83 18.66 5.02
C ALA A 441 -9.35 18.96 5.29
N LEU A 442 -8.69 19.72 4.40
CA LEU A 442 -7.33 20.20 4.59
C LEU A 442 -7.20 21.07 5.85
N ALA A 443 -8.13 22.01 6.05
CA ALA A 443 -8.17 22.86 7.24
C ALA A 443 -8.36 22.06 8.54
N ARG A 444 -9.28 21.07 8.57
CA ARG A 444 -9.49 20.19 9.73
C ARG A 444 -8.29 19.29 10.02
N ALA A 445 -7.57 18.86 8.99
CA ALA A 445 -6.30 18.14 9.14
C ALA A 445 -5.17 19.07 9.63
N GLY A 446 -5.38 20.38 9.66
CA GLY A 446 -4.43 21.39 10.10
C GLY A 446 -3.41 21.77 9.03
N TYR A 447 -3.62 21.37 7.77
CA TYR A 447 -2.68 21.68 6.71
C TYR A 447 -2.64 23.19 6.40
N PRO A 448 -1.46 23.75 6.11
CA PRO A 448 -1.29 25.16 5.82
C PRO A 448 -1.91 25.55 4.47
N MET A 449 -2.25 26.83 4.33
CA MET A 449 -2.79 27.43 3.11
C MET A 449 -4.00 26.69 2.48
N PRO A 450 -5.04 26.29 3.25
CA PRO A 450 -6.24 25.69 2.68
C PRO A 450 -7.14 26.79 2.07
N ALA A 451 -6.72 27.36 0.94
CA ALA A 451 -7.38 28.48 0.26
C ALA A 451 -7.61 28.20 -1.23
N GLU A 452 -8.61 28.87 -1.83
CA GLU A 452 -8.99 28.62 -3.23
C GLU A 452 -7.85 28.88 -4.23
N ASN A 453 -7.04 29.91 -4.00
CA ASN A 453 -5.86 30.23 -4.80
C ASN A 453 -4.63 29.36 -4.49
N HIS A 454 -4.76 28.37 -3.59
CA HIS A 454 -3.74 27.36 -3.28
C HIS A 454 -4.22 25.93 -3.55
N LEU A 455 -5.44 25.76 -4.06
CA LEU A 455 -6.01 24.48 -4.44
C LEU A 455 -6.40 24.49 -5.92
N LEU A 456 -5.75 23.66 -6.74
CA LEU A 456 -6.11 23.44 -8.12
C LEU A 456 -6.73 22.06 -8.31
N MET A 457 -7.93 22.02 -8.88
CA MET A 457 -8.75 20.84 -9.14
C MET A 457 -8.76 20.47 -10.63
N LEU A 458 -9.50 19.43 -11.03
CA LEU A 458 -9.45 18.87 -12.38
C LEU A 458 -9.67 19.92 -13.47
N GLU A 459 -10.66 20.79 -13.29
CA GLU A 459 -11.09 21.79 -14.27
C GLU A 459 -10.14 23.01 -14.36
N ASP A 460 -9.36 23.31 -13.31
CA ASP A 460 -8.58 24.55 -13.27
C ASP A 460 -7.43 24.51 -14.27
N HIS A 461 -7.36 25.53 -15.13
CA HIS A 461 -6.34 25.65 -16.19
C HIS A 461 -6.23 24.40 -17.08
N ASN A 462 -7.32 23.63 -17.22
CA ASN A 462 -7.34 22.36 -17.93
C ASN A 462 -8.59 22.23 -18.83
N PRO A 463 -8.62 22.94 -19.97
CA PRO A 463 -9.79 22.93 -20.87
C PRO A 463 -10.05 21.56 -21.52
N GLU A 464 -9.07 20.66 -21.51
CA GLU A 464 -9.19 19.31 -22.07
C GLU A 464 -9.79 18.31 -21.08
N LEU A 465 -9.88 18.67 -19.80
CA LEU A 465 -10.35 17.79 -18.72
C LEU A 465 -9.65 16.42 -18.68
N ASN A 466 -8.41 16.37 -19.18
CA ASN A 466 -7.57 15.20 -19.05
C ASN A 466 -6.94 15.18 -17.64
N LEU A 467 -6.35 14.05 -17.26
CA LEU A 467 -5.79 13.90 -15.93
C LEU A 467 -4.35 14.46 -15.81
N GLU A 468 -3.77 15.00 -16.88
CA GLU A 468 -2.42 15.58 -16.82
C GLU A 468 -2.40 16.83 -15.93
N LYS A 469 -1.29 17.02 -15.21
CA LYS A 469 -1.14 18.17 -14.30
C LYS A 469 -0.25 19.29 -14.84
N ALA A 470 0.43 19.06 -15.96
CA ALA A 470 1.42 19.98 -16.52
C ALA A 470 0.90 21.42 -16.73
N ARG A 471 -0.34 21.61 -17.21
CA ARG A 471 -0.91 22.96 -17.39
C ARG A 471 -1.15 23.70 -16.08
N ARG A 472 -1.56 22.99 -15.03
CA ARG A 472 -1.72 23.56 -13.68
C ARG A 472 -0.37 23.93 -13.08
N PHE A 473 0.65 23.10 -13.29
CA PHE A 473 2.01 23.41 -12.86
C PHE A 473 2.51 24.69 -13.53
N GLN A 474 2.33 24.80 -14.84
CA GLN A 474 2.69 26.00 -15.60
C GLN A 474 1.93 27.24 -15.13
N ALA A 475 0.63 27.13 -14.85
CA ALA A 475 -0.18 28.24 -14.34
C ALA A 475 0.32 28.75 -12.98
N ILE A 476 0.77 27.84 -12.10
CA ILE A 476 1.37 28.17 -10.80
C ILE A 476 2.68 28.93 -11.01
N GLU A 477 3.62 28.38 -11.80
CA GLU A 477 4.93 28.99 -12.04
C GLU A 477 4.82 30.38 -12.66
N GLN A 478 3.87 30.58 -13.57
CA GLN A 478 3.62 31.86 -14.23
C GLN A 478 2.88 32.86 -13.35
N GLY A 479 2.45 32.48 -12.15
CA GLY A 479 1.71 33.35 -11.24
C GLY A 479 0.27 33.63 -11.69
N THR A 480 -0.29 32.81 -12.59
CA THR A 480 -1.67 32.99 -13.06
C THR A 480 -2.68 32.68 -11.96
N VAL A 481 -2.30 31.83 -11.00
CA VAL A 481 -3.16 31.41 -9.88
C VAL A 481 -3.21 32.47 -8.77
N THR A 482 -2.06 33.01 -8.35
CA THR A 482 -1.93 33.91 -7.18
C THR A 482 -1.61 35.36 -7.56
N GLY A 483 -1.37 35.65 -8.83
CA GLY A 483 -0.90 36.94 -9.33
C GLY A 483 0.61 37.17 -9.21
N THR A 484 1.34 36.25 -8.56
CA THR A 484 2.81 36.35 -8.37
C THR A 484 3.49 35.09 -8.89
N PRO A 485 4.42 35.20 -9.85
CA PRO A 485 5.22 34.07 -10.31
C PRO A 485 6.03 33.45 -9.17
N VAL A 486 6.12 32.12 -9.16
CA VAL A 486 6.90 31.37 -8.17
C VAL A 486 7.83 30.39 -8.87
N LYS A 487 8.97 30.07 -8.24
CA LYS A 487 9.84 28.99 -8.66
C LYS A 487 9.39 27.70 -7.97
N VAL A 488 8.81 26.75 -8.71
CA VAL A 488 8.50 25.44 -8.14
C VAL A 488 9.81 24.66 -7.98
N VAL A 489 10.07 24.22 -6.74
CA VAL A 489 11.31 23.53 -6.38
C VAL A 489 11.08 22.08 -6.00
N GLN A 490 9.84 21.71 -5.67
CA GLN A 490 9.48 20.35 -5.31
C GLN A 490 8.10 19.97 -5.87
N TRP A 491 8.02 18.75 -6.42
CA TRP A 491 6.79 18.06 -6.80
C TRP A 491 6.64 16.81 -5.97
N ILE A 492 5.51 16.66 -5.27
CA ILE A 492 5.27 15.55 -4.37
C ILE A 492 3.93 14.90 -4.70
N GLY A 493 3.90 13.58 -4.85
CA GLY A 493 2.66 12.85 -5.13
C GLY A 493 2.81 11.34 -5.03
N ASP A 494 1.78 10.60 -5.41
CA ASP A 494 1.75 9.14 -5.39
C ASP A 494 1.73 8.51 -6.81
N SER A 495 1.63 9.35 -7.85
CA SER A 495 1.70 8.96 -9.26
C SER A 495 2.73 9.76 -10.06
N LEU A 496 3.20 9.21 -11.18
CA LEU A 496 4.19 9.89 -12.04
C LEU A 496 3.75 11.28 -12.50
N GLU A 497 2.47 11.44 -12.80
CA GLU A 497 1.91 12.70 -13.32
C GLU A 497 1.93 13.82 -12.28
N ASP A 498 1.89 13.49 -10.99
CA ASP A 498 2.04 14.45 -9.90
C ASP A 498 3.46 15.02 -9.85
N LEU A 499 4.41 14.21 -10.28
CA LEU A 499 5.81 14.56 -10.41
C LEU A 499 6.11 15.15 -11.80
N GLY A 500 5.13 15.33 -12.69
CA GLY A 500 5.39 15.77 -14.06
C GLY A 500 6.29 14.82 -14.86
N LEU A 501 6.20 13.52 -14.54
CA LEU A 501 6.95 12.43 -15.16
C LEU A 501 6.06 11.60 -16.09
N THR A 502 6.72 10.98 -17.06
CA THR A 502 6.18 9.97 -17.96
C THR A 502 6.95 8.66 -17.79
N PRO A 503 6.43 7.50 -18.23
CA PRO A 503 7.19 6.25 -18.21
C PRO A 503 8.54 6.34 -18.95
N GLU A 504 8.62 7.13 -20.03
CA GLU A 504 9.84 7.37 -20.79
C GLU A 504 10.92 8.07 -19.96
N ASP A 505 10.53 8.94 -19.02
CA ASP A 505 11.46 9.60 -18.10
C ASP A 505 12.13 8.60 -17.12
N LEU A 506 11.62 7.37 -17.00
CA LEU A 506 12.16 6.33 -16.12
C LEU A 506 13.11 5.34 -16.81
N ALA A 507 13.32 5.47 -18.13
CA ALA A 507 14.21 4.59 -18.87
C ALA A 507 15.62 4.63 -18.26
N HIS A 508 15.98 3.56 -17.56
CA HIS A 508 17.23 3.48 -16.81
C HIS A 508 18.05 2.27 -17.23
N ASN A 509 19.33 2.52 -17.48
CA ASN A 509 20.31 1.46 -17.59
C ASN A 509 20.92 1.21 -16.20
N ASN A 510 20.66 0.04 -15.63
CA ASN A 510 21.06 -0.33 -14.27
C ASN A 510 22.57 -0.23 -13.99
N ASP A 511 23.41 -0.14 -15.03
CA ASP A 511 24.87 -0.01 -14.89
C ASP A 511 25.40 1.44 -15.03
N ALA A 512 24.52 2.44 -15.12
CA ALA A 512 24.87 3.84 -15.32
C ALA A 512 24.11 4.78 -14.37
N PRO A 513 24.67 5.97 -14.04
CA PRO A 513 23.99 6.97 -13.24
C PRO A 513 22.64 7.42 -13.81
N ALA A 514 21.68 7.71 -12.93
CA ALA A 514 20.43 8.35 -13.32
C ALA A 514 20.68 9.70 -14.01
N THR A 515 19.92 10.01 -15.06
CA THR A 515 20.05 11.26 -15.84
C THR A 515 18.70 11.95 -16.04
N GLY A 516 18.72 13.22 -16.48
CA GLY A 516 17.49 13.99 -16.72
C GLY A 516 16.56 14.01 -15.50
N LYS A 517 15.26 13.86 -15.72
CA LYS A 517 14.26 13.86 -14.63
C LYS A 517 14.37 12.64 -13.71
N GLN A 518 14.97 11.54 -14.17
CA GLN A 518 15.22 10.38 -13.33
C GLN A 518 16.17 10.72 -12.17
N ALA A 519 17.15 11.59 -12.41
CA ALA A 519 18.06 12.08 -11.38
C ALA A 519 17.37 13.02 -10.37
N GLU A 520 16.21 13.57 -10.71
CA GLU A 520 15.45 14.47 -9.82
C GLU A 520 14.61 13.70 -8.77
N LEU A 521 14.38 12.40 -9.00
CA LEU A 521 13.67 11.50 -8.07
C LEU A 521 14.40 11.44 -6.72
N GLY A 522 13.69 11.76 -5.63
CA GLY A 522 14.23 11.84 -4.28
C GLY A 522 15.02 13.11 -3.95
N ARG A 523 15.03 14.10 -4.86
CA ARG A 523 15.74 15.39 -4.70
C ARG A 523 14.82 16.59 -4.88
N SER A 524 14.10 16.65 -5.99
CA SER A 524 13.06 17.65 -6.28
C SER A 524 11.73 17.01 -6.69
N ARG A 525 11.71 15.73 -7.05
CA ARG A 525 10.49 14.97 -7.34
C ARG A 525 10.37 13.83 -6.36
N PHE A 526 9.30 13.79 -5.57
CA PHE A 526 9.14 12.89 -4.45
C PHE A 526 7.87 12.06 -4.59
N LEU A 527 8.05 10.74 -4.76
CA LEU A 527 6.97 9.78 -4.93
C LEU A 527 6.65 9.06 -3.61
N LEU A 528 5.39 8.93 -3.27
CA LEU A 528 4.89 8.17 -2.13
C LEU A 528 4.40 6.79 -2.59
N PRO A 529 4.60 5.71 -1.80
CA PRO A 529 4.25 4.35 -2.20
C PRO A 529 2.76 4.04 -1.96
N TYR A 530 1.84 4.57 -2.77
CA TYR A 530 0.39 4.37 -2.56
C TYR A 530 -0.28 3.56 -3.68
N GLY A 531 -0.03 2.25 -3.71
CA GLY A 531 -0.55 1.35 -4.76
C GLY A 531 -2.07 1.17 -4.81
N LEU A 532 -2.81 1.58 -3.76
CA LEU A 532 -4.28 1.51 -3.70
C LEU A 532 -4.95 2.49 -4.68
N TYR A 533 -4.30 3.60 -5.01
CA TYR A 533 -4.87 4.58 -5.94
C TYR A 533 -4.66 4.14 -7.40
N MET A 534 -5.58 3.29 -7.87
CA MET A 534 -5.53 2.66 -9.18
C MET A 534 -5.91 3.54 -10.36
N ALA A 535 -6.27 4.81 -10.16
CA ALA A 535 -6.79 5.66 -11.23
C ALA A 535 -5.73 6.01 -12.30
N ARG A 536 -4.44 5.75 -12.03
CA ARG A 536 -3.31 6.18 -12.86
C ARG A 536 -2.48 4.99 -13.34
N TRP A 537 -1.79 4.34 -12.42
CA TRP A 537 -0.88 3.25 -12.73
C TRP A 537 -1.55 2.08 -13.45
N TYR A 538 -2.78 1.72 -13.04
CA TYR A 538 -3.48 0.57 -13.60
C TYR A 538 -3.97 0.82 -15.03
N PRO A 539 -4.65 1.93 -15.37
CA PRO A 539 -4.95 2.27 -16.75
C PRO A 539 -3.71 2.33 -17.65
N ARG A 540 -2.57 2.87 -17.18
CA ARG A 540 -1.33 2.88 -17.97
C ARG A 540 -0.85 1.45 -18.26
N LEU A 541 -0.88 0.57 -17.26
CA LEU A 541 -0.55 -0.84 -17.43
C LEU A 541 -1.51 -1.54 -18.41
N MET A 542 -2.83 -1.33 -18.28
CA MET A 542 -3.81 -1.92 -19.19
C MET A 542 -3.63 -1.43 -20.63
N LYS A 543 -3.34 -0.13 -20.83
CA LYS A 543 -3.02 0.42 -22.15
C LYS A 543 -1.76 -0.20 -22.75
N ARG A 544 -0.74 -0.48 -21.94
CA ARG A 544 0.47 -1.21 -22.39
C ARG A 544 0.14 -2.61 -22.90
N TRP A 545 -0.84 -3.28 -22.30
CA TRP A 545 -1.20 -4.66 -22.67
C TRP A 545 -2.22 -4.76 -23.81
N TYR A 546 -3.14 -3.81 -23.92
CA TYR A 546 -4.29 -3.91 -24.83
C TYR A 546 -4.53 -2.68 -25.72
N GLY A 547 -3.75 -1.62 -25.56
CA GLY A 547 -3.95 -0.33 -26.24
C GLY A 547 -5.03 0.56 -25.59
N GLU A 548 -5.37 1.66 -26.26
CA GLU A 548 -6.30 2.69 -25.74
C GLU A 548 -7.71 2.16 -25.42
N ASN A 549 -8.17 1.16 -26.18
CA ASN A 549 -9.49 0.55 -26.05
C ASN A 549 -9.51 -0.63 -25.06
N TRP A 550 -8.58 -0.68 -24.09
CA TRP A 550 -8.49 -1.79 -23.12
C TRP A 550 -9.78 -2.04 -22.34
N LYS A 551 -10.64 -1.03 -22.20
CA LYS A 551 -11.95 -1.16 -21.55
C LYS A 551 -12.94 -2.04 -22.33
N ASP A 552 -12.71 -2.23 -23.63
CA ASP A 552 -13.51 -3.14 -24.47
C ASP A 552 -13.11 -4.60 -24.26
N VAL A 553 -11.94 -4.86 -23.66
CA VAL A 553 -11.53 -6.21 -23.29
C VAL A 553 -12.35 -6.69 -22.08
N PRO A 554 -13.03 -7.84 -22.18
CA PRO A 554 -13.86 -8.38 -21.10
C PRO A 554 -13.13 -8.44 -19.77
N VAL A 555 -13.82 -8.11 -18.67
CA VAL A 555 -13.24 -8.13 -17.31
C VAL A 555 -12.63 -9.49 -16.99
N GLU A 556 -13.33 -10.58 -17.33
CA GLU A 556 -12.86 -11.96 -17.11
C GLU A 556 -11.53 -12.23 -17.82
N GLN A 557 -11.39 -11.77 -19.07
CA GLN A 557 -10.17 -11.88 -19.85
C GLN A 557 -9.04 -11.06 -19.20
N ARG A 558 -9.32 -9.83 -18.78
CA ARG A 558 -8.33 -8.99 -18.08
C ARG A 558 -7.91 -9.61 -16.74
N THR A 559 -8.83 -10.21 -15.99
CA THR A 559 -8.51 -10.90 -14.73
C THR A 559 -7.61 -12.10 -14.96
N LYS A 560 -7.92 -12.94 -15.95
CA LYS A 560 -7.07 -14.06 -16.35
C LYS A 560 -5.66 -13.59 -16.73
N ASP A 561 -5.57 -12.60 -17.61
CA ASP A 561 -4.30 -12.11 -18.12
C ASP A 561 -3.43 -11.45 -17.02
N ARG A 562 -4.03 -10.76 -16.03
CA ARG A 562 -3.28 -10.25 -14.87
C ARG A 562 -2.56 -11.37 -14.14
N VAL A 563 -3.26 -12.48 -13.87
CA VAL A 563 -2.70 -13.63 -13.16
C VAL A 563 -1.63 -14.35 -13.99
N GLU A 564 -1.79 -14.40 -15.32
CA GLU A 564 -0.84 -15.05 -16.24
C GLU A 564 0.42 -14.21 -16.49
N ARG A 565 0.32 -12.88 -16.40
CA ARG A 565 1.43 -11.95 -16.68
C ARG A 565 2.31 -11.64 -15.47
N ILE A 566 1.82 -11.86 -14.25
CA ILE A 566 2.65 -11.80 -13.05
C ILE A 566 3.78 -12.83 -13.19
N GLU A 567 5.02 -12.40 -12.98
CA GLU A 567 6.20 -13.26 -13.08
C GLU A 567 6.17 -14.29 -11.96
N LYS A 568 6.00 -15.58 -12.31
CA LYS A 568 5.95 -16.68 -11.33
C LYS A 568 7.26 -17.46 -11.34
N TRP A 569 7.83 -17.66 -10.15
CA TRP A 569 8.87 -18.66 -9.98
C TRP A 569 8.27 -20.06 -10.06
N ARG A 570 8.99 -20.97 -10.73
CA ARG A 570 8.72 -22.41 -10.70
C ARG A 570 10.05 -23.14 -10.49
N PRO A 571 10.13 -24.14 -9.59
CA PRO A 571 11.30 -24.98 -9.48
C PRO A 571 11.53 -25.71 -10.81
N ALA A 572 12.79 -25.95 -11.18
CA ALA A 572 13.11 -26.82 -12.30
C ALA A 572 12.60 -28.23 -12.00
N ALA A 573 11.88 -28.83 -12.95
CA ALA A 573 11.31 -30.17 -12.84
C ALA A 573 12.36 -31.27 -12.91
#